data_AF-A0A1F6IG65-F1
#
_entry.id   AF-A0A1F6IG65-F1
#
_cell.length_a   1.000
_cell.length_b   1.000
_cell.length_c   1.000
_cell.angle_alpha   90.00
_cell.angle_beta   90.00
_cell.angle_gamma   90.00
#
_symmetry.space_group_name_H-M   'P 1'
#
loop_
_entity.id
_entity.type
_entity.pdbx_description
1 polymer ?
#
loop_
_entity_poly.entity_id
_entity_poly.type
_entity_poly.pdbx_seq_one_letter_code
_entity_poly.pdbx_strand_id
1 'polypeptide(L)'
;MYAVGRRKEAVARVRLYPSGTKEIKKGEVFVNDKKIEEVFPGKIQKAIYTEPLQITDTLAKFEFNIKVSGGGHSSQLGAIILGISRALVAFDSEKYRSVLRKKGFLTRDARVRERRKVGMGGKARRKRQSPKR
;
A
#
# COMPACT_ATOMS: atom_id res chain seq x y z
N MET A 1 10.28 5.86 -12.93
CA MET A 1 10.81 5.07 -11.80
C MET A 1 9.92 3.86 -11.50
N TYR A 2 10.47 2.81 -10.87
CA TYR A 2 9.76 1.58 -10.52
C TYR A 2 9.96 1.25 -9.04
N ALA A 3 8.89 0.87 -8.34
CA ALA A 3 8.94 0.41 -6.97
C ALA A 3 7.93 -0.71 -6.71
N VAL A 4 8.19 -1.48 -5.64
CA VAL A 4 7.31 -2.57 -5.20
C VAL A 4 6.94 -2.37 -3.74
N GLY A 5 5.64 -2.45 -3.47
CA GLY A 5 5.07 -2.54 -2.13
C GLY A 5 4.44 -3.91 -1.90
N ARG A 6 4.56 -4.42 -0.67
CA ARG A 6 3.99 -5.72 -0.28
C ARG A 6 3.35 -5.62 1.09
N ARG A 7 2.15 -6.18 1.26
CA ARG A 7 1.47 -6.31 2.56
C ARG A 7 0.64 -7.57 2.60
N LYS A 8 0.83 -8.40 3.64
CA LYS A 8 0.28 -9.76 3.69
C LYS A 8 0.62 -10.49 2.38
N GLU A 9 -0.39 -10.93 1.65
CA GLU A 9 -0.29 -11.61 0.35
C GLU A 9 -0.40 -10.65 -0.84
N ALA A 10 -0.72 -9.37 -0.61
CA ALA A 10 -0.86 -8.39 -1.68
C ALA A 10 0.50 -7.85 -2.13
N VAL A 11 0.68 -7.77 -3.45
CA VAL A 11 1.87 -7.21 -4.11
C VAL A 11 1.43 -6.09 -5.05
N ALA A 12 1.98 -4.90 -4.85
CA ALA A 12 1.75 -3.73 -5.67
C ALA A 12 3.03 -3.35 -6.41
N ARG A 13 2.96 -3.34 -7.75
CA ARG A 13 4.01 -2.86 -8.65
C ARG A 13 3.64 -1.45 -9.08
N VAL A 14 4.43 -0.47 -8.66
CA VAL A 14 4.17 0.95 -8.88
C VAL A 14 5.18 1.50 -9.88
N ARG A 15 4.67 2.15 -10.92
CA ARG A 15 5.46 2.95 -11.85
C ARG A 15 5.11 4.41 -11.63
N LEU A 16 6.13 5.22 -11.35
CA LEU A 16 6.03 6.67 -11.22
C LEU A 16 6.57 7.30 -12.50
N TYR A 17 5.80 8.23 -13.05
CA TYR A 17 6.18 9.05 -14.19
C TYR A 17 6.23 10.53 -13.76
N PRO A 18 7.38 11.21 -13.91
CA PRO A 18 7.45 12.66 -13.80
C PRO A 18 6.85 13.29 -15.06
N SER A 19 5.73 14.01 -14.88
CA SER A 19 4.95 14.80 -15.85
C SER A 19 5.00 14.45 -17.35
N GLY A 20 3.86 14.06 -17.93
CA GLY A 20 3.54 14.32 -19.35
C GLY A 20 4.06 13.33 -20.39
N THR A 21 4.48 12.12 -19.99
CA THR A 21 4.97 11.10 -20.92
C THR A 21 3.87 10.17 -21.48
N LYS A 22 2.64 10.28 -20.97
CA LYS A 22 1.46 9.56 -21.47
C LYS A 22 0.26 10.51 -21.47
N GLU A 23 -0.77 10.17 -22.25
CA GLU A 23 -2.07 10.86 -22.38
C GLU A 23 -2.86 11.02 -21.05
N ILE A 24 -2.27 10.61 -19.93
CA ILE A 24 -2.85 10.62 -18.60
C ILE A 24 -2.62 11.99 -17.98
N LYS A 25 -3.67 12.60 -17.41
CA LYS A 25 -3.57 13.93 -16.80
C LYS A 25 -2.70 13.90 -15.54
N LYS A 26 -2.00 15.00 -15.28
CA LYS A 26 -1.19 15.21 -14.06
C LYS A 26 -2.03 14.93 -12.80
N GLY A 27 -1.47 14.16 -11.87
CA GLY A 27 -2.10 13.86 -10.58
C GLY A 27 -3.07 12.68 -10.58
N GLU A 28 -3.26 11.98 -11.71
CA GLU A 28 -4.09 10.79 -11.73
C GLU A 28 -3.32 9.53 -11.25
N VAL A 29 -4.01 8.72 -10.45
CA VAL A 29 -3.53 7.43 -9.94
C VAL A 29 -4.40 6.32 -10.51
N PHE A 30 -3.78 5.44 -11.31
CA PHE A 30 -4.45 4.29 -11.91
C PHE A 30 -4.04 2.99 -11.20
N VAL A 31 -5.02 2.17 -10.88
CA VAL A 31 -4.86 0.84 -10.28
C VAL A 31 -5.52 -0.19 -11.20
N ASN A 32 -4.74 -1.11 -11.75
CA ASN A 32 -5.21 -2.13 -12.70
C ASN A 32 -6.06 -1.52 -13.83
N ASP A 33 -5.54 -0.44 -14.42
CA ASP A 33 -6.15 0.28 -15.55
C ASP A 33 -7.50 0.97 -15.23
N LYS A 34 -7.88 1.05 -13.95
CA LYS A 34 -9.03 1.81 -13.44
C LYS A 34 -8.58 2.97 -12.56
N LYS A 35 -9.43 3.99 -12.39
CA LYS A 35 -9.14 5.08 -11.45
C LYS A 35 -9.15 4.58 -10.02
N ILE A 36 -8.24 5.09 -9.18
CA ILE A 36 -8.14 4.65 -7.78
C ILE A 36 -9.46 4.82 -7.00
N GLU A 37 -10.24 5.84 -7.34
CA GLU A 37 -11.53 6.14 -6.71
C GLU A 37 -12.60 5.08 -7.00
N GLU A 38 -12.55 4.45 -8.18
CA GLU A 38 -13.47 3.37 -8.55
C GLU A 38 -13.12 2.06 -7.83
N VAL A 39 -11.82 1.81 -7.64
CA VAL A 39 -11.33 0.59 -6.97
C VAL A 39 -11.51 0.68 -5.45
N PHE A 40 -11.38 1.88 -4.88
CA PHE A 40 -11.46 2.15 -3.45
C PHE A 40 -12.44 3.30 -3.16
N PRO A 41 -13.77 3.04 -3.16
CA PRO A 41 -14.79 4.09 -3.02
C PRO A 41 -14.91 4.64 -1.59
N GLY A 42 -14.30 4.01 -0.58
CA GLY A 42 -14.46 4.41 0.82
C GLY A 42 -13.75 5.73 1.15
N LYS A 43 -14.44 6.67 1.81
CA LYS A 43 -13.86 7.96 2.26
C LYS A 43 -12.60 7.79 3.12
N ILE A 44 -12.61 6.80 4.01
CA ILE A 44 -11.45 6.45 4.86
C ILE A 44 -10.28 5.97 3.98
N GLN A 45 -10.55 5.14 2.98
CA GLN A 45 -9.52 4.63 2.07
C GLN A 45 -8.90 5.78 1.27
N LYS A 46 -9.72 6.72 0.82
CA LYS A 46 -9.30 7.96 0.15
C LYS A 46 -8.34 8.79 0.99
N ALA A 47 -8.65 9.02 2.26
CA ALA A 47 -7.73 9.70 3.16
C ALA A 47 -6.39 8.95 3.28
N ILE A 48 -6.42 7.62 3.43
CA ILE A 48 -5.19 6.84 3.68
C ILE A 48 -4.26 6.81 2.45
N TYR A 49 -4.77 6.62 1.22
CA TYR A 49 -3.88 6.60 0.05
C TYR A 49 -3.40 8.00 -0.38
N THR A 50 -4.11 9.07 0.00
CA THR A 50 -3.70 10.46 -0.29
C THR A 50 -2.71 11.00 0.73
N GLU A 51 -2.72 10.50 1.97
CA GLU A 51 -1.81 10.91 3.05
C GLU A 51 -0.32 10.99 2.64
N PRO A 52 0.30 9.96 2.01
CA PRO A 52 1.71 10.04 1.63
C PRO A 52 1.97 11.13 0.58
N LEU A 53 1.00 11.46 -0.27
CA LEU A 53 1.11 12.51 -1.31
C LEU A 53 0.90 13.91 -0.75
N GLN A 54 0.07 14.04 0.29
CA GLN A 54 -0.14 15.29 1.02
C GLN A 54 1.11 15.68 1.80
N ILE A 55 1.72 14.72 2.51
CA ILE A 55 2.90 14.97 3.34
C ILE A 55 4.11 15.41 2.50
N THR A 56 4.18 14.99 1.24
CA THR A 56 5.25 15.35 0.32
C THR A 56 4.90 16.53 -0.59
N ASP A 57 3.71 17.13 -0.45
CA ASP A 57 3.18 18.20 -1.31
C ASP A 57 3.28 17.86 -2.81
N THR A 58 2.98 16.62 -3.18
CA THR A 58 3.15 16.08 -4.54
C THR A 58 1.87 15.60 -5.20
N LEU A 59 0.72 15.95 -4.61
CA LEU A 59 -0.60 15.48 -5.04
C LEU A 59 -0.88 15.68 -6.53
N ALA A 60 -0.45 16.81 -7.11
CA ALA A 60 -0.66 17.14 -8.53
C ALA A 60 0.62 17.01 -9.40
N LYS A 61 1.73 16.49 -8.84
CA LYS A 61 3.05 16.54 -9.49
C LYS A 61 3.41 15.26 -10.24
N PHE A 62 2.91 14.11 -9.79
CA PHE A 62 3.30 12.81 -10.31
C PHE A 62 2.10 12.00 -10.81
N GLU A 63 2.36 11.18 -11.81
CA GLU A 63 1.43 10.20 -12.34
C GLU A 63 1.85 8.79 -11.88
N PHE A 64 0.88 7.99 -11.44
CA PHE A 64 1.14 6.65 -10.94
C PHE A 64 0.33 5.61 -11.72
N ASN A 65 1.02 4.63 -12.29
CA ASN A 65 0.39 3.42 -12.82
C ASN A 65 0.76 2.24 -11.93
N ILE A 66 -0.25 1.63 -11.34
CA ILE A 66 -0.12 0.62 -10.30
C ILE A 66 -0.78 -0.66 -10.79
N LYS A 67 -0.02 -1.76 -10.80
CA LYS A 67 -0.57 -3.12 -10.95
C LYS A 67 -0.53 -3.85 -9.63
N VAL A 68 -1.69 -4.30 -9.15
CA VAL A 68 -1.84 -4.96 -7.86
C VAL A 68 -2.42 -6.35 -8.05
N SER A 69 -1.84 -7.33 -7.37
CA SER A 69 -2.29 -8.72 -7.37
C SER A 69 -2.22 -9.34 -5.97
N GLY A 70 -3.17 -10.23 -5.66
CA GLY A 70 -3.23 -10.97 -4.39
C GLY A 70 -3.85 -10.19 -3.22
N GLY A 71 -4.12 -10.90 -2.13
CA GLY A 71 -4.75 -10.38 -0.92
C GLY A 71 -6.17 -9.83 -1.13
N GLY A 72 -6.66 -9.07 -0.16
CA GLY A 72 -7.93 -8.32 -0.25
C GLY A 72 -7.72 -6.80 -0.25
N HIS A 73 -8.80 -6.02 -0.38
CA HIS A 73 -8.77 -4.56 -0.53
C HIS A 73 -7.89 -3.84 0.50
N SER A 74 -8.01 -4.17 1.79
CA SER A 74 -7.21 -3.52 2.86
C SER A 74 -5.71 -3.82 2.74
N SER A 75 -5.33 -5.05 2.38
CA SER A 75 -3.93 -5.40 2.15
C SER A 75 -3.38 -4.75 0.88
N GLN A 76 -4.19 -4.68 -0.18
CA GLN A 76 -3.82 -4.03 -1.43
C GLN A 76 -3.55 -2.54 -1.23
N LEU A 77 -4.42 -1.84 -0.51
CA LEU A 77 -4.25 -0.43 -0.16
C LEU A 77 -2.93 -0.18 0.60
N GLY A 78 -2.62 -1.01 1.60
CA GLY A 78 -1.34 -0.92 2.31
C GLY A 78 -0.12 -1.23 1.44
N ALA A 79 -0.24 -2.14 0.48
CA ALA A 79 0.82 -2.43 -0.47
C ALA A 79 1.03 -1.25 -1.45
N ILE A 80 -0.06 -0.61 -1.91
CA ILE A 80 -0.03 0.57 -2.77
C ILE A 80 0.73 1.71 -2.09
N ILE A 81 0.38 2.03 -0.83
CA ILE A 81 1.01 3.11 -0.06
C ILE A 81 2.52 2.91 0.03
N LEU A 82 2.95 1.72 0.45
CA LEU A 82 4.37 1.40 0.53
C LEU A 82 5.07 1.50 -0.84
N GLY A 83 4.37 1.11 -1.91
CA GLY A 83 4.87 1.22 -3.28
C GLY A 83 5.03 2.68 -3.73
N ILE A 84 4.04 3.53 -3.48
CA ILE A 84 4.06 4.96 -3.80
C ILE A 84 5.19 5.65 -3.04
N SER A 85 5.29 5.42 -1.72
CA SER A 85 6.34 6.04 -0.90
C SER A 85 7.74 5.61 -1.33
N ARG A 86 7.93 4.35 -1.73
CA ARG A 86 9.21 3.89 -2.30
C ARG A 86 9.49 4.49 -3.67
N ALA A 87 8.48 4.66 -4.51
CA ALA A 87 8.63 5.30 -5.82
C ALA A 87 9.04 6.78 -5.67
N LEU A 88 8.48 7.50 -4.69
CA LEU A 88 8.85 8.87 -4.37
C LEU A 88 10.30 8.98 -3.86
N VAL A 89 10.72 8.08 -2.97
CA VAL A 89 12.12 8.04 -2.50
C VAL A 89 13.09 7.68 -3.62
N ALA A 90 12.68 6.86 -4.59
CA ALA A 90 13.48 6.57 -5.77
C ALA A 90 13.55 7.74 -6.76
N PHE A 91 12.64 8.71 -6.65
CA PHE A 91 12.70 9.95 -7.42
C PHE A 91 13.66 10.96 -6.78
N ASP A 92 13.46 11.28 -5.51
CA ASP A 92 14.32 12.17 -4.75
C ASP A 92 14.47 11.65 -3.32
N SER A 93 15.62 11.05 -3.06
CA SER A 93 15.87 10.36 -1.80
C SER A 93 16.19 11.31 -0.65
N GLU A 94 16.78 12.47 -0.93
CA GLU A 94 17.19 13.43 0.11
C GLU A 94 15.98 14.16 0.68
N LYS A 95 15.07 14.57 -0.22
CA LYS A 95 13.89 15.34 0.15
C LYS A 95 12.81 14.49 0.83
N TYR A 96 12.52 13.30 0.29
CA TYR A 96 11.33 12.55 0.71
C TYR A 96 11.59 11.49 1.78
N ARG A 97 12.81 10.97 1.89
CA ARG A 97 13.11 9.84 2.78
C ARG A 97 12.94 10.19 4.25
N SER A 98 13.39 11.37 4.70
CA SER A 98 13.33 11.74 6.11
C SER A 98 11.88 11.90 6.59
N VAL A 99 11.05 12.57 5.79
CA VAL A 99 9.63 12.85 6.09
C VAL A 99 8.81 11.56 6.09
N LEU A 100 8.96 10.75 5.04
CA LEU A 100 8.23 9.48 4.90
C LEU A 100 8.65 8.44 5.95
N ARG A 101 9.93 8.44 6.36
CA ARG A 101 10.42 7.56 7.43
C ARG A 101 9.84 7.94 8.78
N LYS A 102 9.81 9.23 9.12
CA LYS A 102 9.24 9.73 10.40
C LYS A 102 7.76 9.33 10.55
N LYS A 103 7.01 9.32 9.46
CA LYS A 103 5.60 8.92 9.43
C LYS A 103 5.36 7.41 9.25
N GLY A 104 6.42 6.61 9.07
CA GLY A 104 6.32 5.15 9.01
C GLY A 104 5.94 4.56 7.64
N PHE A 105 5.88 5.35 6.57
CA PHE A 105 5.43 4.88 5.24
C PHE A 105 6.44 4.01 4.49
N LEU A 106 7.71 4.02 4.91
CA LEU A 106 8.76 3.20 4.28
C LEU A 106 8.90 1.80 4.90
N THR A 107 8.28 1.59 6.06
CA THR A 107 8.36 0.33 6.79
C THR A 107 7.24 -0.60 6.34
N ARG A 108 7.60 -1.84 5.99
CA ARG A 108 6.61 -2.88 5.70
C ARG A 108 5.94 -3.34 6.99
N ASP A 109 4.60 -3.39 7.00
CA ASP A 109 3.84 -4.07 8.05
C ASP A 109 4.15 -5.57 8.01
N ALA A 110 4.90 -6.05 9.01
CA ALA A 110 5.37 -7.43 9.10
C ALA A 110 4.29 -8.41 9.58
N ARG A 111 3.10 -7.94 9.98
CA ARG A 111 2.02 -8.80 10.48
C ARG A 111 1.45 -9.66 9.36
N VAL A 112 1.58 -10.98 9.52
CA VAL A 112 1.06 -12.00 8.60
C VAL A 112 0.19 -12.98 9.41
N ARG A 113 -0.72 -13.68 8.73
CA ARG A 113 -1.56 -14.71 9.38
C ARG A 113 -0.66 -15.81 9.95
N GLU A 114 -0.75 -16.00 11.27
CA GLU A 114 -0.09 -17.10 11.94
C GLU A 114 -0.76 -18.43 11.56
N ARG A 115 0.05 -19.46 11.24
CA ARG A 115 -0.46 -20.79 10.89
C ARG A 115 -1.14 -21.44 12.10
N ARG A 116 -2.22 -22.19 11.86
CA ARG A 116 -2.83 -23.02 12.91
C ARG A 116 -1.94 -24.22 13.25
N LYS A 117 -1.60 -24.38 14.54
CA LYS A 117 -0.89 -25.56 15.05
C LYS A 117 -1.85 -26.71 15.35
N VAL A 118 -1.36 -27.95 15.29
CA VAL A 118 -2.12 -29.15 15.68
C VAL A 118 -2.47 -29.07 17.17
N GLY A 119 -3.64 -29.60 17.57
CA GLY A 119 -4.13 -29.54 18.95
C GLY A 119 -4.83 -28.23 19.34
N MET A 120 -4.79 -27.19 18.50
CA MET A 120 -5.48 -25.92 18.78
C MET A 120 -7.01 -26.01 18.56
N GLY A 121 -7.75 -25.14 19.24
CA GLY A 121 -9.21 -25.01 19.19
C GLY A 121 -9.70 -24.21 17.98
N GLY A 122 -9.30 -24.56 16.76
CA GLY A 122 -9.83 -23.95 15.54
C GLY A 122 -9.01 -22.79 14.96
N LYS A 123 -8.24 -22.05 15.78
CA LYS A 123 -7.42 -20.89 15.33
C LYS A 123 -5.99 -20.97 15.88
N ALA A 124 -5.07 -20.17 15.34
CA ALA A 124 -3.64 -20.24 15.68
C ALA A 124 -3.32 -20.14 17.19
N ARG A 125 -4.02 -19.27 17.92
CA ARG A 125 -3.81 -19.03 19.37
C ARG A 125 -4.96 -19.53 20.25
N ARG A 126 -6.05 -20.03 19.66
CA ARG A 126 -7.22 -20.47 20.44
C ARG A 126 -6.93 -21.85 21.03
N LYS A 127 -6.98 -21.97 22.35
CA LYS A 127 -6.91 -23.27 23.04
C LYS A 127 -8.29 -23.94 23.03
N ARG A 128 -8.32 -25.27 23.04
CA ARG A 128 -9.57 -26.02 23.26
C ARG A 128 -10.02 -25.78 24.70
N GLN A 129 -11.33 -25.66 24.90
CA GLN A 129 -11.87 -25.56 26.25
C GLN A 129 -11.64 -26.90 26.96
N SER A 130 -11.02 -26.86 28.14
CA SER A 130 -10.83 -28.05 28.97
C SER A 130 -12.16 -28.40 29.65
N PRO A 131 -12.62 -29.66 29.62
CA PRO A 131 -13.74 -30.11 30.42
C PRO A 131 -13.27 -30.33 31.86
N LYS A 132 -12.83 -29.28 32.55
CA LYS A 132 -12.70 -29.35 34.01
C LYS A 132 -14.11 -29.20 34.59
N ARG A 133 -14.58 -30.26 35.24
CA ARG A 133 -15.69 -30.23 36.19
C ARG A 133 -15.16 -29.78 37.55
#